data_AF-A0A7N4NZR7-F1
#
_entry.id   AF-A0A7N4NZR7-F1
#
_cell.length_a   1.000
_cell.length_b   1.000
_cell.length_c   1.000
_cell.angle_alpha   90.00
_cell.angle_beta   90.00
_cell.angle_gamma   90.00
#
_symmetry.space_group_name_H-M   'P 1'
#
loop_
_entity.id
_entity.type
_entity.pdbx_description
1 polymer ?
#
loop_
_entity_poly.entity_id
_entity_poly.type
_entity_poly.pdbx_seq_one_letter_code
_entity_poly.pdbx_strand_id
1 'polypeptide(L)' 'ESCFNLLFLLLVFYIVPIIGLLSRINNLICRVRQGKCRMIGCTNKEEQIGSCSLGRRKCCRKKK' A
#
# COMPACT_ATOMS: atom_id res chain seq x y z
N GLU A 1 24.39 7.10 26.48
CA GLU A 1 23.72 6.28 25.45
C GLU A 1 22.18 6.43 25.38
N SER A 2 21.53 7.09 26.35
CA SER A 2 20.06 7.11 26.46
C SER A 2 19.29 7.95 25.43
N CYS A 3 19.86 9.07 24.93
CA CYS A 3 19.14 9.97 24.00
C CYS A 3 18.90 9.36 22.60
N PHE A 4 19.79 8.48 22.13
CA PHE A 4 19.67 7.88 20.80
C PHE A 4 18.45 6.96 20.70
N ASN A 5 18.18 6.18 21.75
CA ASN A 5 17.00 5.32 21.82
C ASN A 5 15.70 6.11 21.84
N LEU A 6 15.63 7.23 22.58
CA LEU A 6 14.42 8.03 22.66
C LEU A 6 14.06 8.65 21.31
N LEU A 7 15.05 9.20 20.60
CA LEU A 7 14.85 9.79 19.28
C LEU A 7 14.43 8.73 18.26
N PHE A 8 15.08 7.55 18.28
CA PHE A 8 14.72 6.44 17.40
C PHE A 8 13.30 5.93 17.64
N LEU A 9 12.89 5.80 18.90
CA LEU A 9 11.55 5.35 19.27
C LEU A 9 10.47 6.34 18.81
N LEU A 10 10.73 7.64 18.94
CA LEU A 10 9.86 8.70 18.43
C LEU A 10 9.72 8.63 16.90
N LEU A 11 10.84 8.39 16.21
CA LEU A 11 10.88 8.26 14.75
C LEU A 11 10.05 7.06 14.27
N VAL A 12 10.24 5.89 14.89
CA VAL A 12 9.45 4.69 14.56
C VAL A 12 7.96 4.93 14.83
N PHE A 13 7.62 5.55 15.96
CA PHE A 13 6.24 5.86 16.32
C PHE A 13 5.56 6.78 15.31
N TYR A 14 6.31 7.69 14.67
CA TYR A 14 5.78 8.59 13.65
C TYR A 14 5.74 7.97 12.24
N ILE A 15 6.73 7.17 11.87
CA ILE A 15 6.84 6.58 10.52
C ILE A 15 5.83 5.44 10.30
N VAL A 16 5.65 4.58 11.30
CA VAL A 16 4.74 3.41 11.23
C VAL A 16 3.30 3.78 10.84
N PRO A 17 2.63 4.77 11.46
CA PRO A 17 1.27 5.14 11.08
C PRO A 17 1.20 5.72 9.66
N ILE A 18 2.23 6.42 9.20
CA ILE A 18 2.28 6.99 7.84
C ILE A 18 2.31 5.87 6.78
N ILE A 19 3.12 4.85 6.98
CA ILE A 19 3.19 3.67 6.10
C ILE A 19 1.83 2.94 6.04
N GLY A 20 1.16 2.82 7.19
CA GLY A 20 -0.19 2.27 7.28
C GLY A 20 -1.23 3.11 6.52
N LEU A 21 -1.16 4.44 6.65
CA LEU A 21 -2.06 5.37 5.97
C LEU A 21 -1.92 5.32 4.46
N LEU A 22 -0.68 5.31 3.93
CA LEU A 22 -0.42 5.16 2.49
C LEU A 22 -1.01 3.86 1.94
N SER A 23 -0.91 2.76 2.68
CA SER A 23 -1.50 1.48 2.25
C SER A 23 -3.03 1.56 2.18
N ARG A 24 -3.65 2.30 3.12
CA ARG A 24 -5.10 2.54 3.13
C ARG A 24 -5.55 3.41 1.96
N ILE A 25 -4.81 4.49 1.68
CA ILE A 25 -5.07 5.40 0.55
C ILE A 25 -4.97 4.66 -0.78
N ASN A 26 -3.90 3.89 -1.01
CA ASN A 26 -3.73 3.12 -2.24
C ASN A 26 -4.86 2.10 -2.47
N ASN A 27 -5.32 1.44 -1.41
CA ASN A 27 -6.47 0.55 -1.48
C ASN A 27 -7.77 1.30 -1.83
N LEU A 28 -7.97 2.48 -1.24
CA LEU A 28 -9.12 3.34 -1.53
C LEU A 28 -9.12 3.77 -3.00
N ILE A 29 -7.98 4.24 -3.52
CA ILE A 29 -7.80 4.62 -4.93
C ILE A 29 -8.09 3.43 -5.85
N CYS A 30 -7.58 2.24 -5.49
CA CYS A 30 -7.85 1.03 -6.25
C CYS A 30 -9.35 0.72 -6.33
N ARG A 31 -10.07 0.83 -5.19
CA ARG A 31 -11.53 0.65 -5.14
C ARG A 31 -12.28 1.69 -5.97
N VAL A 32 -11.92 2.97 -5.86
CA VAL A 32 -12.55 4.07 -6.62
C VAL A 32 -12.39 3.84 -8.13
N ARG A 33 -11.23 3.32 -8.57
CA ARG A 33 -10.98 2.95 -9.98
C ARG A 33 -11.61 1.61 -10.40
N GLN A 34 -12.50 1.04 -9.58
CA GLN A 34 -13.15 -0.26 -9.80
C GLN A 34 -12.14 -1.43 -9.96
N GLY A 35 -10.96 -1.28 -9.37
CA GLY A 35 -9.94 -2.31 -9.32
C GLY A 35 -10.08 -3.21 -8.08
N LYS A 36 -9.48 -4.39 -8.16
CA LYS A 36 -9.31 -5.34 -7.05
C LYS A 36 -7.83 -5.52 -6.74
N CYS A 37 -7.50 -5.54 -5.46
CA CYS A 37 -6.16 -5.85 -5.01
C CYS A 37 -5.89 -7.36 -5.08
N ARG A 38 -4.84 -7.77 -5.79
CA ARG A 38 -4.33 -9.16 -5.79
C ARG A 38 -2.92 -9.22 -5.19
N MET A 39 -2.61 -10.34 -4.54
CA MET A 39 -1.32 -10.53 -3.87
C MET A 39 -0.15 -10.80 -4.82
N ILE A 40 -0.37 -11.54 -5.91
CA ILE A 40 0.72 -12.09 -6.74
C ILE A 40 0.81 -11.39 -8.09
N GLY A 41 -0.34 -11.16 -8.75
CA GLY A 41 -0.41 -10.52 -10.06
C GLY A 41 -1.86 -10.46 -10.56
N CYS A 42 -2.08 -9.73 -11.65
CA CYS A 42 -3.38 -9.62 -12.31
C CYS A 42 -3.62 -10.81 -13.25
N THR A 43 -4.88 -11.20 -13.45
CA THR A 43 -5.20 -12.25 -14.45
C THR A 43 -5.09 -11.71 -15.87
N ASN A 44 -4.98 -12.56 -16.90
CA ASN A 44 -4.96 -12.11 -18.31
C ASN A 44 -6.19 -11.27 -18.73
N LYS A 45 -7.34 -11.47 -18.06
CA LYS A 45 -8.59 -10.72 -18.27
C LYS A 45 -8.62 -9.37 -17.54
N GLU A 46 -7.62 -9.10 -16.71
CA GLU A 46 -7.46 -7.89 -15.92
C GLU A 46 -6.18 -7.14 -16.37
N GLU A 47 -6.16 -5.82 -16.27
CA GLU A 47 -4.95 -5.02 -16.45
C GLU A 47 -4.42 -4.54 -15.10
N GLN A 48 -3.11 -4.37 -15.00
CA GLN A 48 -2.49 -3.77 -13.83
C GLN A 48 -2.57 -2.25 -13.93
N ILE A 49 -3.40 -1.63 -13.08
CA ILE A 49 -3.54 -0.16 -13.00
C ILE A 49 -2.67 0.48 -11.92
N GLY A 50 -2.09 -0.31 -11.02
CA GLY A 50 -1.24 0.19 -9.95
C GLY A 50 -0.93 -0.84 -8.86
N SER A 51 -0.69 -0.36 -7.64
CA SER A 51 -0.40 -1.18 -6.46
C SER A 51 -1.29 -0.76 -5.29
N CYS A 52 -1.68 -1.70 -4.43
CA CYS A 52 -2.57 -1.43 -3.30
C CYS A 52 -1.85 -1.17 -1.97
N SER A 53 -0.56 -1.45 -1.89
CA SER A 53 0.25 -1.26 -0.68
C SER A 53 1.72 -1.11 -1.07
N LEU A 54 2.58 -0.69 -0.14
CA LEU A 54 4.04 -0.61 -0.30
C LEU A 54 4.72 -1.97 -0.59
N GLY A 55 3.98 -3.08 -0.57
CA GLY A 55 4.46 -4.42 -0.93
C GLY A 55 4.04 -4.87 -2.33
N ARG A 56 4.13 -6.19 -2.60
CA ARG A 56 3.85 -6.78 -3.93
C ARG A 56 2.37 -6.80 -4.37
N ARG A 57 1.45 -6.21 -3.59
CA ARG A 57 0.01 -6.26 -3.91
C ARG A 57 -0.31 -5.35 -5.09
N LYS A 58 -0.74 -5.94 -6.20
CA LYS A 58 -1.12 -5.24 -7.43
C LYS A 58 -2.58 -4.84 -7.39
N CYS A 59 -2.90 -3.65 -7.88
CA CYS A 59 -4.25 -3.22 -8.17
C CYS A 59 -4.60 -3.60 -9.62
N CYS A 60 -5.62 -4.44 -9.78
CA CYS A 60 -6.02 -5.04 -11.05
C CYS A 60 -7.42 -4.60 -11.43
N ARG A 61 -7.65 -4.13 -12.66
CA ARG A 61 -8.98 -3.75 -13.16
C ARG A 61 -9.38 -4.69 -14.29
N LYS A 62 -10.67 -5.04 -14.39
CA LYS A 62 -11.16 -5.78 -15.57
C LYS A 62 -10.97 -4.93 -16.82
N LYS A 63 -10.40 -5.54 -17.87
CA LYS A 63 -10.35 -4.92 -19.20
C LYS A 63 -11.78 -4.73 -19.71
N LYS A 64 -12.04 -3.58 -20.31
CA LYS A 64 -13.34 -3.26 -20.91
C LYS A 64 -13.45 -3.94 -22.28
#